data_AF-A0A815TCQ1-F1
#
_entry.id   AF-A0A815TCQ1-F1
#
_cell.length_a   1.000
_cell.length_b   1.000
_cell.length_c   1.000
_cell.angle_alpha   90.00
_cell.angle_beta   90.00
_cell.angle_gamma   90.00
#
_symmetry.space_group_name_H-M   'P 1'
#
loop_
_entity.id
_entity.type
_entity.pdbx_description
1 polymer ?
#
loop_
_entity_poly.entity_id
_entity_poly.type
_entity_poly.pdbx_seq_one_letter_code
_entity_poly.pdbx_strand_id
1 'polypeptide(L)'
;MPCVPSNNYLIAYNVTPITYQMQTYTYTATFTGMNILEFGFKAVNQIKTWHLDDVSLIDKNASNAEMLVNGGFENGSLVGWQMLCSNNNCGLTVGNITQSNCHTGSYCYEGACQNAYDFLRQTFSVTSGHVYILSFWLYTNGHHSQAAYVNIS
;
A
#
# COMPACT_ATOMS: atom_id res chain seq x y z
N MET A 1 -18.17 8.60 1.98
CA MET A 1 -17.74 7.79 3.14
C MET A 1 -16.68 8.59 3.90
N PRO A 2 -16.68 8.58 5.25
CA PRO A 2 -15.58 9.16 6.00
C PRO A 2 -14.27 8.46 5.63
N CYS A 3 -13.19 9.24 5.56
CA CYS A 3 -11.86 8.71 5.27
C CYS A 3 -11.29 8.06 6.52
N VAL A 4 -11.79 6.86 6.82
CA VAL A 4 -11.37 6.08 7.96
C VAL A 4 -11.04 4.68 7.47
N PRO A 5 -9.93 4.12 7.96
CA PRO A 5 -9.51 2.81 7.53
C PRO A 5 -10.54 1.76 8.06
N SER A 6 -10.71 0.62 7.39
CA SER A 6 -11.64 -0.44 7.79
C SER A 6 -11.17 -1.20 9.04
N ASN A 7 -12.02 -1.55 10.00
CA ASN A 7 -11.59 -2.23 11.24
C ASN A 7 -10.83 -3.57 11.08
N ASN A 8 -10.79 -4.15 9.88
CA ASN A 8 -10.04 -5.35 9.56
C ASN A 8 -8.78 -4.96 8.79
N TYR A 9 -7.62 -5.06 9.43
CA TYR A 9 -6.32 -4.95 8.75
C TYR A 9 -5.53 -6.22 8.98
N LEU A 10 -4.71 -6.55 8.00
CA LEU A 10 -3.68 -7.55 8.18
C LEU A 10 -2.59 -7.02 9.13
N ILE A 11 -2.19 -5.75 8.99
CA ILE A 11 -1.26 -5.06 9.90
C ILE A 11 -1.68 -3.60 10.16
N ALA A 12 -1.50 -3.16 11.40
CA ALA A 12 -1.36 -1.76 11.77
C ALA A 12 0.03 -1.54 12.40
N TYR A 13 0.79 -0.59 11.86
CA TYR A 13 2.09 -0.24 12.42
C TYR A 13 2.02 0.99 13.35
N ASN A 14 2.88 1.01 14.38
CA ASN A 14 3.37 2.24 15.01
C ASN A 14 4.84 2.37 14.62
N VAL A 15 5.11 2.86 13.42
CA VAL A 15 6.38 2.60 12.72
C VAL A 15 7.48 3.63 13.07
N THR A 16 8.72 3.15 13.17
CA THR A 16 9.95 3.93 12.88
C THR A 16 10.95 3.17 11.98
N PRO A 17 10.66 2.92 10.70
CA PRO A 17 11.65 2.60 9.68
C PRO A 17 12.38 3.88 9.27
N ILE A 18 13.69 3.76 9.10
CA ILE A 18 14.60 4.80 8.59
C ILE A 18 15.27 4.34 7.29
N THR A 19 14.89 3.16 6.80
CA THR A 19 15.32 2.49 5.57
C THR A 19 14.17 1.64 5.03
N TYR A 20 14.21 1.27 3.76
CA TYR A 20 13.26 0.33 3.18
C TYR A 20 13.27 -1.02 3.91
N GLN A 21 12.09 -1.56 4.17
CA GLN A 21 11.91 -2.89 4.74
C GLN A 21 10.88 -3.66 3.94
N MET A 22 11.24 -4.89 3.56
CA MET A 22 10.32 -5.83 2.94
C MET A 22 9.30 -6.33 3.96
N GLN A 23 8.05 -6.34 3.56
CA GLN A 23 6.94 -6.92 4.31
C GLN A 23 6.34 -8.06 3.50
N THR A 24 5.80 -9.08 4.17
CA THR A 24 5.19 -10.23 3.51
C THR A 24 4.00 -10.74 4.31
N TYR A 25 2.90 -11.03 3.62
CA TYR A 25 1.66 -11.54 4.20
C TYR A 25 1.10 -12.69 3.41
N THR A 26 0.48 -13.61 4.12
CA THR A 26 -0.24 -14.73 3.55
C THR A 26 -1.74 -14.53 3.80
N TYR A 27 -2.54 -14.63 2.75
CA TYR A 27 -3.99 -14.56 2.79
C TYR A 27 -4.59 -15.82 2.19
N THR A 28 -5.41 -16.54 2.94
CA THR A 28 -6.17 -17.68 2.41
C THR A 28 -7.58 -17.22 2.07
N ALA A 29 -7.95 -17.29 0.79
CA ALA A 29 -9.27 -16.87 0.35
C ALA A 29 -10.35 -17.84 0.82
N THR A 30 -11.45 -17.31 1.34
CA THR A 30 -12.62 -18.09 1.80
C THR A 30 -13.79 -18.03 0.81
N PHE A 31 -13.60 -17.34 -0.30
CA PHE A 31 -14.57 -17.18 -1.37
C PHE A 31 -13.87 -17.06 -2.72
N THR A 32 -14.63 -17.20 -3.81
CA THR A 32 -14.17 -16.95 -5.18
C THR A 32 -14.83 -15.69 -5.71
N GLY A 33 -14.05 -14.75 -6.25
CA GLY A 33 -14.57 -13.48 -6.75
C GLY A 33 -13.54 -12.36 -6.74
N MET A 34 -14.00 -11.12 -6.80
CA MET A 34 -13.14 -9.94 -6.67
C MET A 34 -12.85 -9.65 -5.20
N ASN A 35 -11.61 -9.29 -4.92
CA ASN A 35 -11.08 -8.89 -3.63
C ASN A 35 -10.30 -7.58 -3.78
N ILE A 36 -10.06 -6.86 -2.69
CA ILE A 36 -9.41 -5.56 -2.68
C ILE A 36 -8.13 -5.64 -1.85
N LEU A 37 -7.00 -5.23 -2.44
CA LEU A 37 -5.80 -4.86 -1.71
C LEU A 37 -5.84 -3.35 -1.47
N GLU A 38 -5.70 -2.94 -0.22
CA GLU A 38 -5.68 -1.54 0.17
C GLU A 38 -4.52 -1.24 1.12
N PHE A 39 -3.77 -0.18 0.80
CA PHE A 39 -2.80 0.46 1.67
C PHE A 39 -3.39 1.75 2.20
N GLY A 40 -3.20 2.03 3.48
CA GLY A 40 -3.56 3.29 4.10
C GLY A 40 -2.38 3.88 4.87
N PHE A 41 -2.12 5.17 4.71
CA PHE A 41 -1.05 5.85 5.42
C PHE A 41 -1.57 7.07 6.18
N LYS A 42 -0.96 7.34 7.34
CA LYS A 42 -1.25 8.51 8.16
C LYS A 42 -0.03 8.89 8.98
N ALA A 43 0.44 10.12 8.78
CA ALA A 43 1.37 10.77 9.68
C ALA A 43 0.60 11.54 10.78
N VAL A 44 1.02 11.41 12.03
CA VAL A 44 0.43 12.14 13.16
C VAL A 44 1.38 13.24 13.61
N ASN A 45 0.88 14.45 13.82
CA ASN A 45 1.59 15.61 14.40
C ASN A 45 2.77 16.19 13.60
N GLN A 46 3.29 15.54 12.57
CA GLN A 46 4.32 16.06 11.66
C GLN A 46 4.13 15.56 10.23
N ILE A 47 4.71 16.29 9.28
CA ILE A 47 4.79 15.88 7.88
C ILE A 47 5.88 14.82 7.75
N LYS A 48 5.51 13.63 7.30
CA LYS A 48 6.42 12.53 6.97
C LYS A 48 5.99 11.89 5.68
N THR A 49 6.98 11.48 4.89
CA THR A 49 6.73 10.79 3.62
C THR A 49 6.82 9.30 3.82
N TRP A 50 5.93 8.59 3.16
CA TRP A 50 5.93 7.15 2.99
C TRP A 50 6.36 6.88 1.57
N HIS A 51 7.27 5.93 1.40
CA HIS A 51 7.57 5.41 0.08
C HIS A 51 7.18 3.94 0.04
N LEU A 52 6.26 3.62 -0.86
CA LEU A 52 5.81 2.25 -1.13
C LEU A 52 6.32 1.86 -2.51
N ASP A 53 6.88 0.66 -2.59
CA ASP A 53 7.48 0.16 -3.82
C ASP A 53 7.43 -1.37 -3.90
N ASP A 54 7.65 -1.90 -5.10
CA ASP A 54 7.78 -3.32 -5.38
C ASP A 54 6.65 -4.17 -4.78
N VAL A 55 5.40 -3.70 -4.93
CA VAL A 55 4.22 -4.42 -4.45
C VAL A 55 3.95 -5.60 -5.38
N SER A 56 3.92 -6.80 -4.80
CA SER A 56 3.67 -8.04 -5.53
C SER A 56 2.60 -8.85 -4.83
N LEU A 57 1.69 -9.43 -5.60
CA LEU A 57 0.72 -10.40 -5.12
C LEU A 57 0.72 -11.61 -6.04
N ILE A 58 0.92 -12.79 -5.47
CA ILE A 58 0.93 -14.04 -6.21
C ILE A 58 -0.04 -15.06 -5.61
N ASP A 59 -0.66 -15.86 -6.47
CA ASP A 59 -1.41 -17.06 -6.09
C ASP A 59 -0.46 -18.26 -6.00
N LYS A 60 -0.22 -18.76 -4.78
CA LYS A 60 0.67 -19.90 -4.51
C LYS A 60 0.13 -21.22 -5.02
N ASN A 61 -1.19 -21.32 -5.21
CA ASN A 61 -1.86 -22.52 -5.69
C ASN A 61 -1.98 -22.55 -7.22
N ALA A 62 -1.56 -21.49 -7.93
CA ALA A 62 -1.60 -21.39 -9.38
C ALA A 62 -0.19 -21.17 -9.99
N SER A 63 -0.07 -20.25 -10.95
CA SER A 63 1.17 -20.02 -11.71
C SER A 63 2.26 -19.28 -10.95
N ASN A 64 1.99 -18.78 -9.73
CA ASN A 64 2.81 -17.78 -9.04
C ASN A 64 3.10 -16.53 -9.90
N ALA A 65 2.25 -16.24 -10.91
CA ALA A 65 2.39 -15.02 -11.70
C ALA A 65 1.92 -13.81 -10.90
N GLU A 66 2.54 -12.66 -11.19
CA GLU A 66 2.12 -11.37 -10.64
C GLU A 66 0.66 -11.09 -11.00
N MET A 67 -0.12 -10.69 -10.00
CA MET A 67 -1.55 -10.41 -10.13
C MET A 67 -1.86 -8.92 -10.13
N LEU A 68 -0.94 -8.08 -9.66
CA LEU A 68 -1.10 -6.63 -9.63
C LEU A 68 -0.56 -6.00 -10.91
N VAL A 69 -1.26 -4.99 -11.38
CA VAL A 69 -0.77 -4.11 -12.45
C VAL A 69 0.09 -3.03 -11.81
N ASN A 70 1.29 -2.83 -12.37
CA ASN A 70 2.19 -1.72 -12.04
C ASN A 70 2.51 -1.63 -10.54
N GLY A 71 2.84 -2.77 -9.92
CA GLY A 71 3.14 -2.86 -8.50
C GLY A 71 4.42 -2.15 -8.05
N GLY A 72 5.37 -1.97 -8.97
CA GLY A 72 6.59 -1.16 -8.77
C GLY A 72 6.50 0.25 -9.33
N PHE A 73 5.33 0.73 -9.78
CA PHE A 73 5.11 2.12 -10.24
C PHE A 73 5.98 2.65 -11.40
N GLU A 74 6.77 1.79 -12.05
CA GLU A 74 7.76 2.10 -13.09
C GLU A 74 7.18 2.78 -14.36
N ASN A 75 5.86 2.79 -14.50
CA ASN A 75 5.17 3.57 -15.53
C ASN A 75 5.08 5.07 -15.20
N GLY A 76 5.68 5.53 -14.10
CA GLY A 76 5.65 6.94 -13.66
C GLY A 76 4.25 7.45 -13.31
N SER A 77 3.31 6.54 -13.03
CA SER A 77 1.89 6.86 -12.83
C SER A 77 1.20 5.80 -11.97
N LEU A 78 -0.01 6.13 -11.50
CA LEU A 78 -0.86 5.24 -10.71
C LEU A 78 -1.69 4.26 -11.57
N VAL A 79 -1.24 3.91 -12.78
CA VAL A 79 -1.97 2.94 -13.62
C VAL A 79 -2.19 1.64 -12.83
N GLY A 80 -3.43 1.13 -12.84
CA GLY A 80 -3.83 -0.06 -12.07
C GLY A 80 -4.22 0.22 -10.61
N TRP A 81 -3.84 1.38 -10.08
CA TRP A 81 -4.14 1.79 -8.71
C TRP A 81 -5.18 2.90 -8.65
N GLN A 82 -6.06 2.80 -7.65
CA GLN A 82 -7.02 3.84 -7.34
C GLN A 82 -6.63 4.52 -6.04
N MET A 83 -6.45 5.84 -6.10
CA MET A 83 -6.35 6.66 -4.90
C MET A 83 -7.73 6.95 -4.34
N LEU A 84 -7.86 6.79 -3.03
CA LEU A 84 -9.01 7.27 -2.27
C LEU A 84 -8.55 8.33 -1.26
N CYS A 85 -9.52 9.10 -0.78
CA CYS A 85 -9.29 10.10 0.26
C CYS A 85 -8.30 11.21 -0.08
N SER A 86 -8.18 11.58 -1.36
CA SER A 86 -7.38 12.74 -1.78
C SER A 86 -7.98 14.10 -1.41
N ASN A 87 -8.88 14.17 -0.42
CA ASN A 87 -9.50 15.44 -0.06
C ASN A 87 -8.50 16.35 0.69
N ASN A 88 -8.70 17.66 0.56
CA ASN A 88 -7.81 18.74 1.04
C ASN A 88 -7.48 18.75 2.55
N ASN A 89 -7.91 17.75 3.32
CA ASN A 89 -7.43 17.52 4.68
C ASN A 89 -5.99 16.99 4.68
N CYS A 90 -5.54 16.46 3.54
CA CYS A 90 -4.14 16.23 3.28
C CYS A 90 -3.51 17.53 2.79
N GLY A 91 -2.87 18.29 3.68
CA GLY A 91 -2.28 19.60 3.34
C GLY A 91 -1.06 19.55 2.41
N LEU A 92 -0.79 18.42 1.75
CA LEU A 92 0.44 18.08 1.03
C LEU A 92 0.20 17.09 -0.12
N THR A 93 1.27 16.42 -0.56
CA THR A 93 1.32 15.37 -1.57
C THR A 93 0.47 14.16 -1.22
N VAL A 94 -0.53 13.87 -2.07
CA VAL A 94 -1.33 12.64 -2.06
C VAL A 94 -1.23 11.99 -3.41
N GLY A 95 -0.98 10.67 -3.45
CA GLY A 95 -1.03 9.95 -4.72
C GLY A 95 0.11 10.32 -5.67
N ASN A 96 1.28 10.69 -5.15
CA ASN A 96 2.40 11.08 -5.99
C ASN A 96 3.23 9.86 -6.40
N ILE A 97 3.75 9.91 -7.61
CA ILE A 97 4.79 9.01 -8.07
C ILE A 97 6.08 9.81 -8.17
N THR A 98 7.05 9.47 -7.33
CA THR A 98 8.33 10.18 -7.25
C THR A 98 9.44 9.36 -7.89
N GLN A 99 10.55 10.03 -8.20
CA GLN A 99 11.80 9.40 -8.66
C GLN A 99 12.89 9.41 -7.58
N SER A 100 12.55 9.89 -6.38
CA SER A 100 13.50 10.06 -5.28
C SER A 100 13.30 8.99 -4.24
N ASN A 101 14.41 8.36 -3.81
CA ASN A 101 14.42 7.39 -2.72
C ASN A 101 13.44 6.23 -2.98
N CYS A 102 13.46 5.68 -4.19
CA CYS A 102 12.74 4.46 -4.56
C CYS A 102 13.59 3.23 -4.26
N HIS A 103 12.95 2.08 -4.02
CA HIS A 103 13.65 0.88 -3.57
C HIS A 103 14.37 0.21 -4.74
N THR A 104 13.64 -0.03 -5.83
CA THR A 104 14.23 -0.41 -7.12
C THR A 104 13.68 0.46 -8.23
N GLY A 105 14.20 0.30 -9.45
CA GLY A 105 13.71 1.04 -10.59
C GLY A 105 13.91 2.56 -10.49
N SER A 106 13.03 3.31 -11.15
CA SER A 106 13.05 4.77 -11.25
C SER A 106 11.88 5.44 -10.56
N TYR A 107 10.83 4.72 -10.21
CA TYR A 107 9.59 5.31 -9.71
C TYR A 107 9.04 4.54 -8.51
N CYS A 108 8.41 5.28 -7.59
CA CYS A 108 7.76 4.68 -6.44
C CYS A 108 6.62 5.59 -5.96
N TYR A 109 5.69 5.03 -5.20
CA TYR A 109 4.62 5.79 -4.58
C TYR A 109 5.17 6.63 -3.43
N GLU A 110 4.75 7.90 -3.35
CA GLU A 110 5.01 8.80 -2.23
C GLU A 110 3.69 9.35 -1.66
N GLY A 111 3.47 9.14 -0.36
CA GLY A 111 2.36 9.72 0.39
C GLY A 111 2.86 10.57 1.55
N ALA A 112 2.22 11.71 1.82
CA ALA A 112 2.66 12.65 2.87
C ALA A 112 1.53 13.12 3.80
N CYS A 113 0.51 12.29 4.02
CA CYS A 113 -0.71 12.77 4.66
C CYS A 113 -0.61 13.02 6.15
N GLN A 114 -0.81 14.29 6.56
CA GLN A 114 -0.76 14.71 7.96
C GLN A 114 -2.17 14.76 8.56
N ASN A 115 -2.37 14.08 9.70
CA ASN A 115 -3.61 14.03 10.47
C ASN A 115 -4.86 13.52 9.71
N ALA A 116 -4.68 13.05 8.49
CA ALA A 116 -5.66 12.42 7.63
C ALA A 116 -5.09 11.13 7.04
N TYR A 117 -5.94 10.34 6.38
CA TYR A 117 -5.54 9.12 5.70
C TYR A 117 -5.50 9.34 4.19
N ASP A 118 -4.46 8.83 3.54
CA ASP A 118 -4.46 8.55 2.11
C ASP A 118 -4.54 7.04 1.90
N PHE A 119 -5.33 6.61 0.92
CA PHE A 119 -5.43 5.18 0.57
C PHE A 119 -5.09 4.95 -0.89
N LEU A 120 -4.38 3.85 -1.11
CA LEU A 120 -4.01 3.34 -2.42
C LEU A 120 -4.57 1.91 -2.52
N ARG A 121 -5.42 1.64 -3.51
CA ARG A 121 -6.05 0.32 -3.66
C ARG A 121 -5.97 -0.23 -5.08
N GLN A 122 -5.95 -1.55 -5.18
CA GLN A 122 -6.13 -2.28 -6.42
C GLN A 122 -6.98 -3.52 -6.17
N THR A 123 -7.81 -3.87 -7.14
CA THR A 123 -8.66 -5.06 -7.05
C THR A 123 -8.02 -6.24 -7.77
N PHE A 124 -8.19 -7.44 -7.25
CA PHE A 124 -7.69 -8.67 -7.85
C PHE A 124 -8.71 -9.80 -7.68
N SER A 125 -8.61 -10.86 -8.49
CA SER A 125 -9.51 -12.01 -8.37
C SER A 125 -8.92 -13.06 -7.44
N VAL A 126 -9.75 -13.66 -6.60
CA VAL A 126 -9.39 -14.78 -5.70
C VAL A 126 -10.20 -16.02 -5.99
N THR A 127 -9.65 -17.17 -5.65
CA THR A 127 -10.30 -18.48 -5.71
C THR A 127 -10.36 -19.06 -4.30
N SER A 128 -11.53 -19.52 -3.87
CA SER A 128 -11.73 -20.08 -2.54
C SER A 128 -10.76 -21.23 -2.26
N GLY A 129 -10.12 -21.21 -1.11
CA GLY A 129 -9.13 -22.19 -0.66
C GLY A 129 -7.72 -21.94 -1.18
N HIS A 130 -7.50 -21.00 -2.11
CA HIS A 130 -6.16 -20.62 -2.54
C HIS A 130 -5.48 -19.72 -1.52
N VAL A 131 -4.16 -19.79 -1.50
CA VAL A 131 -3.26 -19.01 -0.67
C VAL A 131 -2.57 -17.97 -1.54
N TYR A 132 -2.71 -16.71 -1.15
CA TYR A 132 -2.12 -15.55 -1.79
C TYR A 132 -0.98 -15.01 -0.94
N ILE A 133 0.15 -14.70 -1.56
CA ILE A 133 1.28 -14.05 -0.88
C ILE A 133 1.40 -12.64 -1.40
N LEU A 134 1.21 -11.68 -0.49
CA LEU A 134 1.50 -10.27 -0.69
C LEU A 134 2.92 -9.98 -0.21
N SER A 135 3.71 -9.26 -0.99
CA SER A 135 4.97 -8.65 -0.55
C SER A 135 5.09 -7.23 -1.04
N PHE A 136 5.77 -6.37 -0.29
CA PHE A 136 6.05 -4.99 -0.69
C PHE A 136 7.22 -4.42 0.11
N TRP A 137 7.81 -3.33 -0.38
CA TRP A 137 8.84 -2.58 0.32
C TRP A 137 8.29 -1.24 0.79
N LEU A 138 8.48 -0.97 2.09
CA LEU A 138 8.00 0.26 2.72
C LEU A 138 9.15 1.01 3.39
N TYR A 139 9.20 2.32 3.14
CA TYR A 139 10.09 3.26 3.79
C TYR A 139 9.28 4.41 4.40
N THR A 140 9.77 4.98 5.50
CA THR A 140 9.33 6.28 6.02
C THR A 140 10.53 7.07 6.55
N ASN A 141 10.43 8.40 6.60
CA ASN A 141 11.48 9.30 7.06
C ASN A 141 11.27 9.85 8.50
N GLY A 142 10.49 9.17 9.35
CA GLY A 142 10.07 9.72 10.65
C GLY A 142 10.23 8.82 11.88
N HIS A 143 10.65 9.44 13.00
CA HIS A 143 10.82 8.82 14.33
C HIS A 143 9.60 8.96 15.29
N HIS A 144 8.38 9.17 14.79
CA HIS A 144 7.19 9.44 15.63
C HIS A 144 5.93 8.69 15.16
N SER A 145 4.84 8.78 15.95
CA SER A 145 3.56 8.08 15.76
C SER A 145 3.03 8.17 14.32
N GLN A 146 3.29 7.12 13.57
CA GLN A 146 2.91 6.95 12.18
C GLN A 146 2.16 5.63 12.06
N ALA A 147 1.09 5.64 11.27
CA ALA A 147 0.29 4.46 11.07
C ALA A 147 0.19 4.13 9.58
N ALA A 148 0.71 2.95 9.24
CA ALA A 148 0.48 2.31 7.95
C ALA A 148 -0.44 1.11 8.18
N TYR A 149 -1.33 0.89 7.23
CA TYR A 149 -2.34 -0.15 7.25
C TYR A 149 -2.30 -0.90 5.94
N VAL A 150 -2.45 -2.22 6.02
CA VAL A 150 -2.62 -3.07 4.85
C VAL A 150 -3.82 -3.95 5.10
N ASN A 151 -4.71 -4.01 4.13
CA ASN A 151 -5.91 -4.84 4.18
C ASN A 151 -6.09 -5.63 2.87
N ILE A 152 -6.59 -6.85 3.02
CA ILE A 152 -7.12 -7.68 1.93
C ILE A 152 -8.56 -8.06 2.32
N SER A 153 -9.55 -7.54 1.61
CA SER A 153 -10.99 -7.72 1.92
C SER A 153 -11.89 -7.76 0.70
#